data_AF-A0A2V7WTL7-F1
#
_entry.id   AF-A0A2V7WTL7-F1
#
_cell.length_a   1.000
_cell.length_b   1.000
_cell.length_c   1.000
_cell.angle_alpha   90.00
_cell.angle_beta   90.00
_cell.angle_gamma   90.00
#
_symmetry.space_group_name_H-M   'P 1'
#
loop_
_entity.id
_entity.type
_entity.pdbx_description
1 polymer ?
#
loop_
_entity_poly.entity_id
_entity_poly.type
_entity_poly.pdbx_seq_one_letter_code
_entity_poly.pdbx_strand_id
1 'polypeptide(L)'
;LIALAFKDVLTVPWASCASAYRSLCPNMLLYWETIRAGCQEGFRTFDFGRSSRGSGTYRFKRQWGAQEEPLFWYTIPMDRRRGRPVGGASRAALLAESWRHLPLAL
;
A
#
# COMPACT_ATOMS: atom_id res chain seq x y z
N LEU A 1 -10.00 5.35 5.60
CA LEU A 1 -8.70 4.77 6.01
C LEU A 1 -9.01 3.69 7.04
N ILE A 2 -8.31 2.56 7.01
CA ILE A 2 -8.41 1.51 8.03
C ILE A 2 -7.03 1.34 8.65
N ALA A 3 -6.96 1.37 9.99
CA ALA A 3 -5.75 1.14 10.75
C ALA A 3 -5.87 -0.17 11.54
N LEU A 4 -4.74 -0.88 11.69
CA LEU A 4 -4.61 -2.10 12.48
C LEU A 4 -3.54 -1.86 13.54
N ALA A 5 -3.86 -2.17 14.78
CA ALA A 5 -2.93 -2.09 15.90
C ALA A 5 -2.42 -3.49 16.27
N PHE A 6 -1.10 -3.64 16.41
CA PHE A 6 -0.50 -4.84 16.96
C PHE A 6 0.77 -4.48 17.74
N LYS A 7 0.81 -4.87 19.02
CA LYS A 7 1.86 -4.45 19.96
C LYS A 7 1.98 -2.92 19.97
N ASP A 8 3.16 -2.39 19.67
CA ASP A 8 3.48 -0.96 19.67
C ASP A 8 3.45 -0.33 18.27
N VAL A 9 2.89 -1.04 17.28
CA VAL A 9 2.79 -0.62 15.88
C VAL A 9 1.34 -0.36 15.48
N LEU A 10 1.12 0.79 14.85
CA LEU A 10 -0.12 1.12 14.16
C LEU A 10 0.12 1.11 12.64
N THR A 11 -0.49 0.18 11.93
CA THR A 11 -0.30 -0.03 10.48
C THR A 11 -1.53 0.40 9.69
N VAL A 12 -1.33 1.09 8.57
CA VAL A 12 -2.42 1.46 7.65
C VAL A 12 -2.28 0.71 6.32
N PRO A 13 -2.97 -0.45 6.15
CA PRO A 13 -2.93 -1.20 4.90
C PRO A 13 -3.71 -0.51 3.77
N TRP A 14 -4.77 0.23 4.09
CA TRP A 14 -5.66 0.85 3.10
C TRP A 14 -6.11 2.25 3.48
N ALA A 15 -6.00 3.15 2.51
CA ALA A 15 -6.60 4.47 2.54
C ALA A 15 -7.12 4.82 1.14
N SER A 16 -8.31 5.39 1.09
CA SER A 16 -8.94 5.83 -0.15
C SER A 16 -9.87 7.00 0.15
N CYS A 17 -10.13 7.78 -0.89
CA CYS A 17 -11.19 8.78 -0.90
C CYS A 17 -11.87 8.76 -2.27
N ALA A 18 -13.13 9.18 -2.31
CA ALA A 18 -13.86 9.30 -3.57
C ALA A 18 -13.19 10.37 -4.46
N SER A 19 -13.16 10.11 -5.77
CA SER A 19 -12.45 10.95 -6.74
C SER A 19 -12.85 12.43 -6.66
N ALA A 20 -14.17 12.68 -6.49
CA ALA A 20 -14.74 14.02 -6.39
C ALA A 20 -14.15 14.88 -5.26
N TYR A 21 -13.61 14.26 -4.20
CA TYR A 21 -13.08 14.97 -3.03
C TYR A 21 -11.55 14.97 -2.96
N ARG A 22 -10.84 14.47 -3.97
CA ARG A 22 -9.37 14.40 -3.93
C ARG A 22 -8.70 15.76 -3.79
N SER A 23 -9.29 16.82 -4.35
CA SER A 23 -8.81 18.20 -4.24
C SER A 23 -8.82 18.73 -2.81
N LEU A 24 -9.69 18.20 -1.95
CA LEU A 24 -9.74 18.54 -0.52
C LEU A 24 -8.68 17.79 0.31
N CYS A 25 -7.92 16.90 -0.33
CA CYS A 25 -6.86 16.12 0.32
C CYS A 25 -7.31 15.38 1.61
N PRO A 26 -8.50 14.74 1.67
CA PRO A 26 -9.04 14.18 2.92
C PRO A 26 -8.14 13.11 3.54
N ASN A 27 -7.38 12.38 2.72
CA ASN A 27 -6.41 11.42 3.23
C ASN A 27 -5.32 12.08 4.09
N MET A 28 -4.92 13.33 3.84
CA MET A 28 -3.96 14.02 4.69
C MET A 28 -4.49 14.17 6.11
N LEU A 29 -5.74 14.61 6.24
CA LEU A 29 -6.42 14.75 7.53
C LEU A 29 -6.56 13.39 8.21
N LEU A 30 -6.98 12.36 7.47
CA LEU A 30 -7.12 11.01 8.03
C LEU A 30 -5.80 10.46 8.57
N TYR A 31 -4.69 10.63 7.85
CA TYR A 31 -3.37 10.21 8.35
C TYR A 31 -2.94 11.04 9.56
N TRP A 32 -3.14 12.37 9.54
CA TRP A 32 -2.81 13.23 10.67
C TRP A 32 -3.52 12.80 11.94
N GLU A 33 -4.84 12.60 11.86
CA GLU A 33 -5.67 12.19 12.99
C GLU A 33 -5.28 10.81 13.51
N THR A 34 -5.01 9.87 12.60
CA THR A 34 -4.60 8.51 12.97
C THR A 34 -3.25 8.50 13.69
N ILE A 35 -2.28 9.28 13.19
CA ILE A 35 -0.96 9.42 13.83
C ILE A 35 -1.10 10.09 15.20
N ARG A 36 -1.89 11.18 15.29
CA ARG A 36 -2.17 11.88 16.55
C ARG A 36 -2.77 10.94 17.60
N ALA A 37 -3.82 10.21 17.24
CA ALA A 37 -4.46 9.24 18.12
C ALA A 37 -3.46 8.14 18.53
N GLY A 38 -2.68 7.61 17.58
CA GLY A 38 -1.63 6.63 17.88
C GLY A 38 -0.60 7.15 18.90
N CYS A 39 -0.18 8.40 18.80
CA CYS A 39 0.71 9.01 19.78
C CYS A 39 0.05 9.15 21.16
N GLN A 40 -1.23 9.53 21.22
CA GLN A 40 -1.99 9.66 22.47
C GLN A 40 -2.21 8.31 23.15
N GLU A 41 -2.37 7.25 22.38
CA GLU A 41 -2.53 5.86 22.85
C GLU A 41 -1.19 5.17 23.17
N GLY A 42 -0.05 5.84 22.93
CA GLY A 42 1.27 5.34 23.30
C GLY A 42 1.94 4.43 22.28
N PHE A 43 1.42 4.36 21.04
CA PHE A 43 2.09 3.65 19.95
C PHE A 43 3.43 4.32 19.61
N ARG A 44 4.45 3.50 19.34
CA ARG A 44 5.81 3.98 19.08
C ARG A 44 6.16 4.01 17.60
N THR A 45 5.46 3.21 16.80
CA THR A 45 5.73 3.05 15.38
C THR A 45 4.46 3.22 14.57
N PHE A 46 4.53 4.03 13.53
CA PHE A 46 3.49 4.16 12.53
C PHE A 46 3.97 3.58 11.20
N ASP A 47 3.32 2.52 10.75
CA ASP A 47 3.68 1.80 9.53
C ASP A 47 2.71 2.15 8.39
N PHE A 48 3.23 2.87 7.40
CA PHE A 48 2.48 3.22 6.18
C PHE A 48 2.32 2.05 5.20
N GLY A 49 2.91 0.90 5.50
CA GLY A 49 2.96 -0.28 4.66
C GLY A 49 3.90 -0.16 3.47
N ARG A 50 3.91 -1.20 2.64
CA ARG A 50 4.77 -1.32 1.45
C ARG A 50 4.46 -0.26 0.38
N SER A 51 5.49 0.17 -0.35
CA SER A 51 5.36 0.94 -1.58
C SER A 51 6.57 0.71 -2.48
N SER A 52 6.38 0.72 -3.80
CA SER A 52 7.50 0.66 -4.74
C SER A 52 8.31 1.96 -4.67
N ARG A 53 9.65 1.85 -4.64
CA ARG A 53 10.54 3.01 -4.60
C ARG A 53 10.27 3.95 -5.78
N GLY A 54 10.18 5.25 -5.52
CA GLY A 54 9.88 6.25 -6.55
C GLY A 54 8.42 6.31 -7.02
N SER A 55 7.51 5.51 -6.46
CA SER A 55 6.06 5.64 -6.75
C SER A 55 5.45 6.90 -6.10
N GLY A 56 4.23 7.26 -6.49
CA GLY A 56 3.48 8.35 -5.87
C GLY A 56 3.21 8.09 -4.38
N THR A 57 2.84 6.86 -4.02
CA THR A 57 2.63 6.47 -2.61
C THR A 57 3.93 6.50 -1.82
N TYR A 58 5.08 6.15 -2.42
CA TYR A 58 6.39 6.32 -1.79
C TYR A 58 6.67 7.78 -1.44
N ARG A 59 6.50 8.70 -2.42
CA ARG A 59 6.72 10.14 -2.18
C ARG A 59 5.78 10.71 -1.13
N PHE A 60 4.52 10.30 -1.15
CA PHE A 60 3.54 10.67 -0.13
C PHE A 60 4.02 10.29 1.29
N LYS A 61 4.46 9.04 1.48
CA LYS A 61 4.95 8.56 2.80
C LYS A 61 6.19 9.32 3.27
N ARG A 62 7.13 9.60 2.35
CA ARG A 62 8.35 10.35 2.66
C ARG A 62 8.08 11.76 3.21
N GLN A 63 6.99 12.40 2.80
CA GLN A 63 6.61 13.74 3.30
C GLN A 63 6.24 13.74 4.80
N TRP A 64 5.83 12.60 5.34
CA TRP A 64 5.53 12.43 6.76
C TRP A 64 6.77 12.10 7.62
N GLY A 65 7.98 12.12 7.03
CA GLY A 65 9.20 11.71 7.72
C GLY A 65 9.40 10.19 7.81
N ALA A 66 8.58 9.40 7.11
CA ALA A 66 8.71 7.95 7.09
C ALA A 66 10.07 7.50 6.52
N GLN A 67 10.70 6.53 7.17
CA GLN A 67 11.95 5.91 6.73
C GLN A 67 11.64 4.67 5.88
N GLU A 68 12.45 4.43 4.84
CA GLU A 68 12.29 3.25 3.99
C GLU A 68 12.96 2.02 4.63
N GLU A 69 12.21 0.92 4.73
CA GLU A 69 12.74 -0.38 5.15
C GLU A 69 12.65 -1.37 3.96
N PRO A 70 13.77 -1.98 3.53
CA PRO A 70 13.75 -2.96 2.45
C PRO A 70 12.97 -4.23 2.81
N LEU A 71 12.04 -4.63 1.93
CA LEU A 71 11.33 -5.91 2.05
C LEU A 71 11.96 -6.96 1.14
N PHE A 72 12.44 -8.04 1.74
CA PHE A 72 13.05 -9.15 1.04
C PHE A 72 12.02 -10.23 0.70
N TRP A 73 12.03 -10.68 -0.54
CA TRP A 73 11.15 -11.75 -1.03
C TRP A 73 11.98 -12.99 -1.32
N TYR A 74 11.62 -14.09 -0.65
CA TYR A 74 12.26 -15.38 -0.85
C TYR A 74 11.27 -16.31 -1.56
N THR A 75 11.73 -16.98 -2.61
CA THR A 75 10.95 -18.02 -3.30
C THR A 75 11.62 -19.34 -3.03
N ILE A 76 10.89 -20.30 -2.45
CA ILE A 76 11.36 -21.67 -2.27
C ILE A 76 10.81 -22.49 -3.44
N PRO A 77 11.63 -22.86 -4.44
CA PRO A 77 11.16 -23.66 -5.56
C PRO A 77 10.88 -25.09 -5.10
N MET A 78 9.60 -25.46 -5.06
CA MET A 78 9.16 -26.85 -4.77
C MET A 78 9.38 -27.80 -5.96
N ASP A 79 9.68 -27.26 -7.15
CA ASP A 79 10.03 -28.01 -8.36
C ASP A 79 11.31 -27.41 -8.97
N ARG A 80 12.32 -28.26 -9.20
CA ARG A 80 13.61 -27.88 -9.81
C ARG A 80 13.46 -27.27 -11.21
N ARG A 81 12.32 -27.45 -11.89
CA ARG A 81 12.08 -26.95 -13.25
C ARG A 81 11.49 -25.54 -13.34
N ARG A 82 11.01 -24.94 -12.24
CA ARG A 82 10.50 -23.55 -12.26
C ARG A 82 11.58 -22.55 -11.85
N GLY A 83 12.58 -22.43 -12.72
CA GLY A 83 13.49 -21.29 -12.71
C GLY A 83 12.84 -20.07 -13.37
N ARG A 84 12.86 -18.96 -12.63
CA ARG A 84 12.52 -17.56 -12.98
C ARG A 84 11.05 -17.10 -12.88
N PRO A 85 10.85 -15.86 -12.38
CA PRO A 85 9.54 -15.27 -12.15
C PRO A 85 8.91 -14.79 -13.46
N VAL A 86 7.60 -14.59 -13.39
CA VAL A 86 6.68 -14.11 -14.44
C VAL A 86 7.12 -12.74 -14.96
N GLY A 87 8.12 -12.72 -15.84
CA GLY A 87 8.47 -11.59 -16.69
C GLY A 87 7.54 -11.56 -17.89
N GLY A 88 6.32 -11.07 -17.69
CA GLY A 88 5.30 -10.97 -18.74
C GLY A 88 4.45 -9.72 -18.55
N ALA A 89 5.10 -8.56 -18.42
CA ALA A 89 4.41 -7.28 -18.26
C ALA A 89 3.33 -7.06 -19.34
N SER A 90 3.51 -7.61 -20.55
CA SER A 90 2.52 -7.49 -21.64
C SER A 90 1.25 -8.30 -21.42
N ARG A 91 1.33 -9.58 -21.02
CA ARG A 91 0.13 -10.42 -20.79
C ARG A 91 -0.63 -9.97 -19.55
N ALA A 92 0.08 -9.59 -18.49
CA ALA A 92 -0.56 -9.05 -17.29
C ALA A 92 -1.27 -7.72 -17.57
N ALA A 93 -0.66 -6.83 -18.37
CA ALA A 93 -1.29 -5.58 -18.78
C ALA A 93 -2.55 -5.80 -19.62
N LEU A 94 -2.51 -6.72 -20.60
CA LEU A 94 -3.67 -7.07 -21.42
C LEU A 94 -4.82 -7.64 -20.57
N LEU A 95 -4.53 -8.52 -19.61
CA LEU A 95 -5.55 -9.05 -18.70
C LEU A 95 -6.15 -7.97 -17.81
N ALA A 96 -5.31 -7.06 -17.27
CA ALA A 96 -5.78 -5.94 -16.47
C ALA A 96 -6.68 -4.98 -17.28
N GLU A 97 -6.34 -4.74 -18.55
CA GLU A 97 -7.12 -3.91 -19.47
C GLU A 97 -8.49 -4.53 -19.73
N SER A 98 -8.53 -5.81 -20.10
CA SER A 98 -9.77 -6.56 -20.34
C SER A 98 -10.67 -6.60 -19.10
N TRP A 99 -10.08 -6.63 -17.90
CA TRP A 99 -10.83 -6.67 -16.64
C TRP A 99 -11.72 -5.44 -16.44
N ARG A 100 -11.33 -4.27 -16.95
CA ARG A 100 -12.12 -3.04 -16.85
C ARG A 100 -13.37 -3.04 -17.73
N HIS A 101 -13.44 -3.96 -18.70
CA HIS A 101 -14.56 -4.12 -19.62
C HIS A 101 -15.42 -5.35 -19.32
N LEU A 102 -15.08 -6.12 -18.28
CA LEU A 102 -15.94 -7.21 -17.83
C LEU A 102 -17.27 -6.62 -17.32
N PRO A 103 -18.41 -7.12 -17.80
CA PRO A 103 -19.71 -6.71 -17.27
C PRO A 103 -19.75 -7.04 -15.79
N LEU A 104 -20.21 -6.08 -14.97
CA LEU A 104 -20.53 -6.34 -13.58
C LEU A 104 -21.62 -7.40 -13.58
N ALA A 105 -21.39 -8.52 -12.89
CA ALA A 105 -22.43 -9.53 -12.71
C ALA A 105 -23.65 -8.84 -12.10
N LEU A 106 -24.77 -8.92 -12.81
CA LEU A 106 -26.08 -8.41 -12.37
C LEU A 106 -26.57 -9.15 -11.13
#